data_AF-A0A5J4R2C6-F1
#
_entry.id   AF-A0A5J4R2C6-F1
#
_cell.length_a   1.000
_cell.length_b   1.000
_cell.length_c   1.000
_cell.angle_alpha   90.00
_cell.angle_beta   90.00
_cell.angle_gamma   90.00
#
_symmetry.space_group_name_H-M   'P 1'
#
loop_
_entity.id
_entity.type
_entity.pdbx_description
1 polymer ?
#
loop_
_entity_poly.entity_id
_entity_poly.type
_entity_poly.pdbx_seq_one_letter_code
_entity_poly.pdbx_strand_id
1 'polypeptide(L)'
;MKEMNYEAILGMMSEINKKLDTIQANSKTKEIQPVNQEINPSVSKEEIKSIVKSQATIVGKYIEYTHKLQVEQHNKLLTSVNEVKKQIEALPAPEKISFESIMKLFSKQKKVTVCGFEFLRTSVIIFALALFSFLSLILNIKQMDDYKALDTKQSLQIEYIQKMQTNSQD
;
A
#
# COMPACT_ATOMS: atom_id res chain seq x y z
N MET A 1 15.89 26.19 36.29
CA MET A 1 15.03 26.54 35.14
C MET A 1 13.61 26.19 35.55
N LYS A 2 12.68 27.16 35.59
CA LYS A 2 11.34 26.95 36.17
C LYS A 2 10.59 25.94 35.28
N GLU A 3 10.27 24.75 35.80
CA GLU A 3 9.42 23.78 35.13
C GLU A 3 8.10 24.46 34.75
N MET A 4 7.85 24.59 33.45
CA MET A 4 6.64 25.21 32.95
C MET A 4 5.59 24.11 32.86
N ASN A 5 4.65 24.10 33.81
CA ASN A 5 3.62 23.09 33.94
C ASN A 5 2.73 23.07 32.68
N TYR A 6 2.77 21.98 31.92
CA TYR A 6 1.99 21.80 30.69
C TYR A 6 0.48 21.91 30.95
N GLU A 7 0.01 21.45 32.12
CA GLU A 7 -1.39 21.65 32.52
C GLU A 7 -1.74 23.12 32.70
N ALA A 8 -0.80 23.96 33.14
CA ALA A 8 -1.02 25.39 33.25
C ALA A 8 -1.18 26.05 31.87
N ILE A 9 -0.44 25.59 30.85
CA ILE A 9 -0.58 26.09 29.47
C ILE A 9 -1.93 25.68 28.88
N LEU A 10 -2.34 24.43 29.07
CA LEU A 10 -3.65 23.94 28.62
C LEU A 10 -4.80 24.64 29.36
N GLY A 11 -4.65 24.88 30.67
CA GLY A 11 -5.61 25.64 31.47
C GLY A 11 -5.80 27.06 30.95
N MET A 12 -4.71 27.77 30.66
CA MET A 12 -4.75 29.12 30.07
C MET A 12 -5.41 29.12 28.68
N MET A 13 -5.16 28.10 27.86
CA MET A 13 -5.77 27.97 26.53
C MET A 13 -7.28 27.72 26.61
N SER A 14 -7.72 26.91 27.59
CA SER A 14 -9.14 26.67 27.89
C SER A 14 -9.87 27.94 28.36
N GLU A 15 -9.23 28.73 29.22
CA GLU A 15 -9.79 30.01 29.70
C GLU A 15 -9.96 31.02 28.56
N ILE A 16 -8.97 31.10 27.67
CA ILE A 16 -9.00 31.97 26.49
C ILE A 16 -10.11 31.56 25.51
N ASN A 17 -10.31 30.25 25.29
CA ASN A 17 -11.42 29.76 24.45
C ASN A 17 -12.78 30.17 25.00
N LYS A 18 -13.01 30.02 26.32
CA LYS A 18 -14.26 30.48 26.95
C LYS A 18 -14.51 31.99 26.76
N LYS A 19 -13.46 32.80 26.84
CA LYS A 19 -13.56 34.26 26.59
C LYS A 19 -13.88 34.57 25.13
N LEU A 20 -13.30 33.83 24.18
CA LEU A 20 -13.61 33.96 22.75
C LEU A 20 -15.06 33.57 22.42
N ASP A 21 -15.54 32.46 22.99
CA ASP A 21 -16.93 32.02 22.82
C ASP A 21 -17.91 33.09 23.32
N THR A 22 -17.59 33.75 24.44
CA THR A 22 -18.39 34.84 25.00
C THR A 22 -18.40 36.07 24.09
N ILE A 23 -17.24 36.44 23.51
CA ILE A 23 -17.14 37.55 22.54
C ILE A 23 -17.97 37.24 21.29
N GLN A 24 -17.94 36.00 20.81
CA GLN A 24 -18.69 35.56 19.63
C GLN A 24 -20.20 35.45 19.89
N ALA A 25 -20.61 35.05 21.09
CA ALA A 25 -22.02 35.07 21.50
C ALA A 25 -22.56 36.52 21.55
N ASN A 26 -21.78 37.45 22.09
CA ASN A 26 -22.15 38.86 22.18
C ASN A 26 -22.17 39.56 20.80
N SER A 27 -21.35 39.15 19.84
CA SER A 27 -21.39 39.70 18.47
C SER A 27 -22.64 39.25 17.71
N LYS A 28 -23.08 37.99 17.88
CA LYS A 28 -24.33 37.48 17.29
C LYS A 28 -25.57 38.18 17.86
N THR A 29 -25.59 38.54 19.15
CA THR A 29 -26.69 39.29 19.75
C THR A 29 -26.81 40.73 19.22
N LYS A 30 -25.70 41.34 18.80
CA LYS A 30 -25.68 42.69 18.18
C LYS A 30 -26.26 42.73 16.77
N GLU A 31 -26.30 41.61 16.05
CA GLU A 31 -26.83 41.56 14.67
C GLU A 31 -28.37 41.55 14.62
N ILE A 32 -29.04 41.30 15.76
CA ILE A 32 -30.49 41.05 15.85
C ILE A 32 -31.25 42.19 16.60
N GLN A 33 -30.55 43.12 17.28
CA GLN A 33 -31.19 44.22 18.03
C GLN A 33 -31.17 45.57 17.31
N PRO A 34 -32.23 46.40 17.44
CA PRO A 34 -32.30 47.73 16.82
C PRO A 34 -31.22 48.68 17.37
N VAL A 35 -30.66 49.48 16.46
CA VAL A 35 -29.44 50.32 16.53
C VAL A 35 -29.35 51.33 17.70
N ASN A 36 -30.37 51.46 18.57
CA ASN A 36 -30.42 52.49 19.62
C ASN A 36 -30.25 51.97 21.07
N GLN A 37 -29.79 50.73 21.28
CA GLN A 37 -29.29 50.33 22.60
C GLN A 37 -27.77 50.50 22.66
N GLU A 38 -27.32 51.39 23.53
CA GLU A 38 -25.90 51.56 23.87
C GLU A 38 -25.43 50.32 24.65
N ILE A 39 -25.12 49.26 23.92
CA ILE A 39 -24.57 48.03 24.50
C ILE A 39 -23.08 48.28 24.74
N ASN A 40 -22.76 48.64 25.98
CA ASN A 40 -21.38 48.64 26.47
C ASN A 40 -20.73 47.29 26.13
N PRO A 41 -19.66 47.25 25.33
CA PRO A 41 -18.98 45.99 25.04
C PRO A 41 -18.49 45.38 26.34
N SER A 42 -18.89 44.13 26.61
CA SER A 42 -18.52 43.38 27.83
C SER A 42 -17.01 43.16 27.98
N VAL A 43 -16.21 43.45 26.94
CA VAL A 43 -14.75 43.24 26.90
C VAL A 43 -14.11 44.47 26.25
N SER A 44 -13.09 45.04 26.90
CA SER A 44 -12.40 46.22 26.41
C SER A 44 -11.43 45.89 25.27
N LYS A 45 -11.09 46.89 24.45
CA LYS A 45 -10.12 46.77 23.36
C LYS A 45 -8.74 46.33 23.87
N GLU A 46 -8.39 46.79 25.06
CA GLU A 46 -7.16 46.48 25.79
C GLU A 46 -7.13 45.00 26.21
N GLU A 47 -8.26 44.46 26.66
CA GLU A 47 -8.39 43.04 27.01
C GLU A 47 -8.27 42.14 25.77
N ILE A 48 -8.87 42.53 24.65
CA ILE A 48 -8.71 41.81 23.37
C ILE A 48 -7.23 41.82 22.92
N LYS A 49 -6.55 42.97 22.98
CA LYS A 49 -5.13 43.08 22.63
C LYS A 49 -4.25 42.22 23.55
N SER A 50 -4.58 42.15 24.83
CA SER A 50 -3.91 41.28 25.81
C SER A 50 -4.08 39.80 25.48
N ILE A 51 -5.31 39.38 25.12
CA ILE A 51 -5.61 38.00 24.71
C ILE A 51 -4.81 37.60 23.46
N VAL A 52 -4.82 38.45 22.42
CA VAL A 52 -4.06 38.19 21.19
C VAL A 52 -2.55 38.07 21.46
N LYS A 53 -2.01 38.96 22.30
CA LYS A 53 -0.59 38.91 22.68
C LYS A 53 -0.26 37.64 23.47
N SER A 54 -1.15 37.23 24.39
CA SER A 54 -1.00 36.01 25.18
C SER A 54 -1.02 34.76 24.30
N GLN A 55 -1.99 34.66 23.37
CA GLN A 55 -2.05 33.55 22.41
C GLN A 55 -0.80 33.46 21.55
N ALA A 56 -0.36 34.58 20.95
CA ALA A 56 0.85 34.61 20.14
C ALA A 56 2.08 34.12 20.93
N THR A 57 2.17 34.50 22.22
CA THR A 57 3.25 34.06 23.11
C THR A 57 3.18 32.56 23.42
N ILE A 58 2.00 32.03 23.71
CA ILE A 58 1.79 30.61 23.99
C ILE A 58 2.12 29.76 22.76
N VAL A 59 1.60 30.15 21.59
CA VAL A 59 1.88 29.47 20.32
C VAL A 59 3.37 29.51 20.00
N GLY A 60 4.03 30.67 20.16
CA GLY A 60 5.47 30.79 19.95
C GLY A 60 6.28 29.85 20.84
N LYS A 61 5.96 29.78 22.14
CA LYS A 61 6.62 28.86 23.09
C LYS A 61 6.38 27.38 22.76
N TYR A 62 5.17 27.04 22.30
CA TYR A 62 4.85 25.67 21.90
C TYR A 62 5.63 25.26 20.64
N ILE A 63 5.73 26.12 19.63
CA ILE A 63 6.53 25.88 18.42
C ILE A 63 8.00 25.71 18.77
N GLU A 64 8.55 26.57 19.64
CA GLU A 64 9.94 26.47 20.09
C GLU A 64 10.21 25.14 20.81
N TYR A 65 9.31 24.74 21.72
CA TYR A 65 9.42 23.47 22.45
C TYR A 65 9.39 22.26 21.50
N THR A 66 8.40 22.22 20.60
CA THR A 66 8.24 21.11 19.64
C THR A 66 9.43 21.03 18.70
N HIS A 67 9.94 22.15 18.20
CA HIS A 67 11.15 22.20 17.39
C HIS A 67 12.37 21.67 18.17
N LYS A 68 12.58 22.11 19.41
CA LYS A 68 13.69 21.64 20.25
C LYS A 68 13.63 20.14 20.49
N LEU A 69 12.44 19.62 20.80
CA LEU A 69 12.23 18.18 21.01
C LEU A 69 12.53 17.37 19.74
N GLN A 70 12.07 17.84 18.57
CA GLN A 70 12.33 17.19 17.29
C GLN A 70 13.83 17.17 16.96
N VAL A 71 14.54 18.28 17.16
CA VAL A 71 16.00 18.35 16.96
C VAL A 71 16.73 17.39 17.89
N GLU A 72 16.34 17.31 19.16
CA GLU A 72 16.96 16.40 20.12
C GLU A 72 16.76 14.93 19.71
N GLN A 73 15.53 14.55 19.32
CA GLN A 73 15.22 13.21 18.85
C GLN A 73 16.00 12.85 17.57
N HIS A 74 16.09 13.78 16.63
CA HIS A 74 16.82 13.57 15.38
C HIS A 74 18.31 13.37 15.64
N ASN A 75 18.91 14.17 16.52
CA ASN A 75 20.31 14.01 16.91
C ASN A 75 20.60 12.68 17.61
N LYS A 76 19.69 12.22 18.48
CA LYS A 76 19.79 10.89 19.11
C LYS A 76 19.74 9.78 18.07
N LEU A 77 18.77 9.81 17.15
CA LEU A 77 18.66 8.84 16.08
C LEU A 77 19.91 8.82 15.18
N LEU A 78 20.39 9.99 14.77
CA LEU A 78 21.61 10.12 13.95
C LEU A 78 22.83 9.51 14.65
N THR A 79 22.96 9.73 15.96
CA THR A 79 24.04 9.16 16.77
C THR A 79 23.95 7.63 16.80
N SER A 80 22.77 7.07 17.06
CA SER A 80 22.55 5.62 17.07
C SER A 80 22.79 4.97 15.71
N VAL A 81 22.34 5.60 14.62
CA VAL A 81 22.61 5.11 13.25
C VAL A 81 24.10 5.09 12.95
N ASN A 82 24.83 6.14 13.34
CA ASN A 82 26.28 6.19 13.15
C ASN A 82 27.02 5.14 13.99
N GLU A 83 26.55 4.85 15.20
CA GLU A 83 27.11 3.80 16.04
C GLU A 83 26.89 2.41 15.41
N VAL A 84 25.67 2.11 14.96
CA VAL A 84 25.36 0.86 14.24
C VAL A 84 26.21 0.74 12.98
N LYS A 85 26.36 1.82 12.21
CA LYS A 85 27.22 1.83 11.03
C LYS A 85 28.66 1.45 11.38
N LYS A 86 29.24 2.01 12.44
CA LYS A 86 30.58 1.64 12.92
C LYS A 86 30.67 0.18 13.33
N GLN A 87 29.64 -0.35 13.99
CA GLN A 87 29.58 -1.77 14.36
C GLN A 87 29.58 -2.66 13.12
N ILE A 88 28.82 -2.30 12.08
CA ILE A 88 28.78 -3.01 10.80
C ILE A 88 30.13 -2.94 10.08
N GLU A 89 30.78 -1.77 10.06
CA GLU A 89 32.11 -1.61 9.47
C GLU A 89 33.20 -2.40 10.23
N ALA A 90 33.01 -2.63 11.54
CA ALA A 90 33.88 -3.46 12.35
C ALA A 90 33.62 -4.98 12.19
N LEU A 91 32.53 -5.38 11.52
CA LEU A 91 32.31 -6.79 11.20
C LEU A 91 33.37 -7.25 10.18
N PRO A 92 33.89 -8.47 10.33
CA PRO A 92 34.82 -9.03 9.35
C PRO A 92 34.14 -9.06 7.98
N ALA A 93 34.87 -8.64 6.95
CA ALA A 93 34.38 -8.73 5.58
C ALA A 93 33.92 -10.16 5.31
N PRO A 94 32.73 -10.35 4.70
CA PRO A 94 32.22 -11.69 4.43
C PRO A 94 33.27 -12.46 3.65
N GLU A 95 33.63 -13.62 4.18
CA GLU A 95 34.58 -14.53 3.57
C GLU A 95 34.14 -14.74 2.11
N LYS A 96 35.03 -14.48 1.15
CA LYS A 96 34.70 -14.59 -0.27
C LYS A 96 34.44 -16.06 -0.56
N ILE A 97 33.18 -16.48 -0.46
CA ILE A 97 32.76 -17.82 -0.83
C ILE A 97 33.04 -17.97 -2.32
N SER A 98 34.11 -18.70 -2.64
CA SER A 98 34.47 -19.04 -4.00
C SER A 98 33.38 -19.93 -4.58
N PHE A 99 32.62 -19.41 -5.54
CA PHE A 99 31.66 -20.21 -6.31
C PHE A 99 32.34 -21.19 -7.27
N GLU A 100 33.67 -21.32 -7.25
CA GLU A 100 34.40 -22.23 -8.14
C GLU A 100 33.98 -23.69 -7.94
N SER A 101 33.74 -24.11 -6.69
CA SER A 101 33.25 -25.46 -6.37
C SER A 101 31.83 -25.70 -6.90
N ILE A 102 30.98 -24.67 -6.86
CA ILE A 102 29.61 -24.72 -7.40
C ILE A 102 29.66 -24.73 -8.94
N MET A 103 30.54 -23.93 -9.55
CA MET A 103 30.74 -23.91 -10.99
C MET A 103 31.27 -25.24 -11.53
N LYS A 104 32.10 -25.96 -10.74
CA LYS A 104 32.56 -27.31 -11.07
C LYS A 104 31.44 -28.36 -11.04
N LEU A 105 30.39 -28.17 -10.23
CA LEU A 105 29.21 -29.07 -10.22
C LEU A 105 28.37 -28.92 -11.49
N PHE A 106 28.32 -27.72 -12.08
CA PHE A 106 27.67 -27.49 -13.37
C PHE A 106 28.64 -27.79 -14.53
N SER A 107 28.93 -29.08 -14.72
CA SER A 107 29.67 -29.55 -15.91
C SER A 107 29.11 -28.93 -17.21
N LYS A 108 30.01 -28.48 -18.09
CA LYS A 108 29.71 -27.74 -19.34
C LYS A 108 28.46 -28.31 -20.03
N GLN A 109 27.40 -27.51 -20.09
CA GLN A 109 26.15 -27.88 -20.75
C GLN A 109 26.45 -28.31 -22.19
N LYS A 110 26.09 -29.55 -22.53
CA LYS A 110 26.31 -30.10 -23.87
C LYS A 110 25.45 -29.33 -24.86
N LYS A 111 26.11 -28.65 -25.79
CA LYS A 111 25.47 -27.99 -26.92
C LYS A 111 25.27 -28.98 -28.07
N VAL A 112 24.19 -28.78 -28.83
CA VAL A 112 23.84 -29.55 -30.02
C VAL A 112 23.51 -28.55 -31.11
N THR A 113 24.02 -28.79 -32.32
CA THR A 113 23.75 -27.93 -33.47
C THR A 113 22.51 -28.45 -34.19
N VAL A 114 21.49 -27.61 -34.32
CA VAL A 114 20.25 -27.90 -35.07
C VAL A 114 20.06 -26.81 -36.11
N CYS A 115 20.01 -27.19 -37.39
CA CYS A 115 19.83 -26.25 -38.52
C CYS A 115 20.86 -25.09 -38.53
N GLY A 116 22.11 -25.37 -38.17
CA GLY A 116 23.19 -24.37 -38.14
C GLY A 116 23.25 -23.49 -36.89
N PHE A 117 22.30 -23.63 -35.97
CA PHE A 117 22.27 -22.89 -34.69
C PHE A 117 22.67 -23.80 -33.52
N GLU A 118 23.46 -23.29 -32.58
CA GLU A 118 23.84 -24.00 -31.36
C GLU A 118 22.78 -23.85 -30.28
N PHE A 119 22.24 -24.97 -29.80
CA PHE A 119 21.29 -25.01 -28.68
C PHE A 119 21.80 -25.88 -27.54
N LEU A 120 21.40 -25.58 -26.31
CA LEU A 120 21.60 -26.49 -25.20
C LEU A 120 20.77 -27.76 -25.42
N ARG A 121 21.36 -28.94 -25.21
CA ARG A 121 20.66 -30.23 -25.35
C ARG A 121 19.35 -30.29 -24.57
N THR A 122 19.32 -29.72 -23.37
CA THR A 122 18.12 -29.66 -22.51
C THR A 122 16.99 -28.86 -23.14
N SER A 123 17.32 -27.73 -23.78
CA SER A 123 16.33 -26.88 -24.45
C SER A 123 15.66 -27.61 -25.61
N VAL A 124 16.44 -28.35 -26.42
CA VAL A 124 15.91 -29.14 -27.54
C VAL A 124 14.96 -30.26 -27.05
N ILE A 125 15.33 -30.95 -25.96
CA ILE A 125 14.51 -32.01 -25.38
C ILE A 125 13.18 -31.44 -24.85
N ILE A 126 13.22 -30.34 -24.10
CA ILE A 126 12.03 -29.69 -23.57
C ILE A 126 11.11 -29.24 -24.71
N PHE A 127 11.67 -28.65 -25.77
CA PHE A 127 10.90 -28.23 -26.93
C PHE A 127 10.22 -29.39 -27.64
N ALA A 128 10.91 -30.51 -27.85
CA ALA A 128 10.33 -31.71 -28.45
C ALA A 128 9.18 -32.30 -27.62
N LEU A 129 9.34 -32.35 -26.28
CA LEU A 129 8.28 -32.80 -25.37
C LEU A 129 7.07 -31.87 -25.36
N ALA A 130 7.30 -30.56 -25.45
CA ALA A 130 6.23 -29.56 -25.56
C ALA A 130 5.45 -29.73 -26.87
N LEU A 131 6.14 -29.91 -28.00
CA LEU A 131 5.51 -30.19 -29.29
C LEU A 131 4.68 -31.47 -29.26
N PHE A 132 5.22 -32.56 -28.68
CA PHE A 132 4.50 -33.82 -28.59
C PHE A 132 3.23 -33.71 -27.73
N SER A 133 3.33 -33.02 -26.59
CA SER A 133 2.19 -32.75 -25.71
C SER A 133 1.12 -31.92 -26.42
N PHE A 134 1.54 -30.89 -27.15
CA PHE A 134 0.64 -30.02 -27.90
C PHE A 134 -0.11 -30.76 -29.02
N LEU A 135 0.60 -31.56 -29.82
CA LEU A 135 -0.02 -32.38 -30.87
C LEU A 135 -0.98 -33.41 -30.28
N SER A 136 -0.61 -34.05 -29.17
CA SER A 136 -1.48 -34.99 -28.46
C SER A 136 -2.77 -34.32 -27.98
N LEU A 137 -2.68 -33.09 -27.47
CA LEU A 137 -3.83 -32.30 -27.05
C LEU A 137 -4.77 -31.98 -28.23
N ILE A 138 -4.21 -31.52 -29.35
CA ILE A 138 -4.99 -31.22 -30.57
C ILE A 138 -5.72 -32.46 -31.06
N LEU A 139 -5.02 -33.59 -31.17
CA LEU A 139 -5.61 -34.85 -31.64
C LEU A 139 -6.72 -35.33 -30.70
N ASN A 140 -6.53 -35.20 -29.38
CA ASN A 140 -7.54 -35.58 -28.39
C ASN A 140 -8.81 -34.72 -28.52
N ILE A 141 -8.68 -33.39 -28.66
CA ILE A 141 -9.83 -32.50 -28.87
C ILE A 141 -10.58 -32.90 -30.14
N LYS A 142 -9.86 -33.12 -31.25
CA LYS A 142 -10.48 -33.53 -32.52
C LYS A 142 -11.22 -34.87 -32.40
N GLN A 143 -10.61 -35.87 -31.75
CA GLN A 143 -11.24 -37.16 -31.51
C GLN A 143 -12.51 -37.03 -30.67
N MET A 144 -12.52 -36.15 -29.67
CA MET A 144 -13.69 -35.91 -28.85
C MET A 144 -14.82 -35.23 -29.64
N ASP A 145 -14.49 -34.29 -30.53
CA ASP A 145 -15.48 -33.65 -31.40
C ASP A 145 -16.07 -34.63 -32.42
N ASP A 146 -15.22 -35.45 -33.05
CA ASP A 146 -15.64 -36.49 -34.00
C ASP A 146 -16.55 -37.53 -33.30
N TYR A 147 -16.22 -37.91 -32.05
CA TYR A 147 -17.04 -38.81 -31.23
C TYR A 147 -18.42 -38.19 -30.94
N LYS A 148 -18.47 -36.93 -30.50
CA LYS A 148 -19.74 -36.23 -30.21
C LYS A 148 -20.63 -36.13 -31.45
N ALA A 149 -20.04 -35.86 -32.62
CA ALA A 149 -20.79 -35.79 -33.87
C ALA A 149 -21.40 -37.14 -34.24
N LEU A 150 -20.66 -38.23 -34.05
CA LEU A 150 -21.13 -39.59 -34.29
C LEU A 150 -22.23 -40.01 -33.31
N ASP A 151 -22.03 -39.75 -32.03
CA ASP A 151 -23.00 -40.04 -30.96
C ASP A 151 -24.33 -39.32 -31.19
N THR A 152 -24.27 -38.03 -31.55
CA THR A 152 -25.46 -37.25 -31.90
C THR A 152 -26.20 -37.86 -33.09
N LYS A 153 -25.48 -38.27 -34.15
CA LYS A 153 -26.09 -38.88 -35.33
C LYS A 153 -26.75 -40.23 -35.00
N GLN A 154 -26.10 -41.05 -34.17
CA GLN A 154 -26.67 -42.32 -33.72
C GLN A 154 -27.91 -42.12 -32.85
N SER A 155 -27.87 -41.16 -31.93
CA SER A 155 -29.02 -40.79 -31.09
C SER A 155 -30.23 -40.38 -31.93
N LEU A 156 -30.03 -39.52 -32.95
CA LEU A 156 -31.08 -39.12 -33.88
C LEU A 156 -31.65 -40.30 -34.69
N GLN A 157 -30.81 -41.24 -35.11
CA GLN A 157 -31.28 -42.44 -35.81
C GLN A 157 -32.13 -43.34 -34.91
N ILE A 158 -31.72 -43.54 -33.66
CA ILE A 158 -32.47 -44.33 -32.67
C ILE A 158 -33.82 -43.68 -32.41
N GLU A 159 -33.86 -42.36 -32.20
CA GLU A 159 -35.11 -41.62 -31.97
C GLU A 159 -36.06 -41.72 -33.17
N TYR A 160 -35.54 -41.61 -34.40
CA TYR A 160 -36.34 -41.77 -35.62
C TYR A 160 -36.96 -43.17 -35.73
N ILE A 161 -36.16 -44.22 -35.50
CA ILE A 161 -36.64 -45.60 -35.55
C ILE A 161 -37.73 -45.84 -34.50
N GLN A 162 -37.55 -45.33 -33.27
CA GLN A 162 -38.55 -45.44 -32.21
C GLN A 162 -39.87 -44.76 -32.60
N LYS A 163 -39.83 -43.53 -33.13
CA LYS A 163 -41.05 -42.84 -33.61
C LYS A 163 -41.77 -43.61 -34.71
N MET A 164 -41.03 -44.18 -35.66
CA MET A 164 -41.63 -45.00 -36.73
C MET A 164 -42.28 -46.27 -36.18
N GLN A 165 -41.67 -46.93 -35.19
CA GLN A 165 -42.24 -48.10 -34.53
C GLN A 165 -43.52 -47.76 -33.75
N THR A 166 -43.54 -46.64 -33.02
CA THR A 166 -44.73 -46.20 -32.28
C THR A 166 -45.88 -45.82 -33.21
N ASN A 167 -45.61 -45.07 -34.29
CA ASN A 167 -46.63 -44.64 -35.24
C ASN A 167 -47.20 -45.77 -36.13
N SER A 168 -46.55 -46.94 -36.16
CA SER A 168 -47.02 -48.11 -36.92
C SER A 168 -47.86 -49.08 -36.09
N GLN A 169 -48.05 -48.79 -34.79
CA GLN A 169 -48.86 -49.59 -33.85
C GLN A 169 -50.23 -48.97 -33.56
N ASP A 170 -50.53 -47.81 -34.16
CA ASP A 170 -51.87 -47.19 -34.24
C ASP A 170 -52.50 -47.43 -35.62
#